data_AF-A0A836UHE4-F1
#
_entry.id   AF-A0A836UHE4-F1
#
_cell.length_a   1.000
_cell.length_b   1.000
_cell.length_c   1.000
_cell.angle_alpha   90.00
_cell.angle_beta   90.00
_cell.angle_gamma   90.00
#
_symmetry.space_group_name_H-M   'P 1'
#
loop_
_entity.id
_entity.type
_entity.pdbx_description
1 polymer ?
#
loop_
_entity_poly.entity_id
_entity_poly.type
_entity_poly.pdbx_seq_one_letter_code
_entity_poly.pdbx_strand_id
1 'polypeptide(L)'
;MTVNTRMVKPSLERGPGPQTEGYVISEAARLCGLSVHQIRTYLDMRLVYACSTTQAGFRLFDDSCLERLKLICSCREAGLGLPEITEFIQALDSGDERQCRAVERQIQHTIGVKRAALNRCTQVLTKAARGHD
;
A
#
# COMPACT_ATOMS: atom_id res chain seq x y z
N MET A 1 -13.88 -37.33 25.04
CA MET A 1 -14.88 -36.79 24.09
C MET A 1 -14.14 -35.88 23.13
N THR A 2 -13.89 -36.35 21.91
CA THR A 2 -13.11 -35.66 20.88
C THR A 2 -14.03 -34.70 20.13
N VAL A 3 -13.90 -33.38 20.37
CA VAL A 3 -14.55 -32.37 19.52
C VAL A 3 -13.56 -31.92 18.46
N ASN A 4 -13.99 -32.13 17.24
CA ASN A 4 -13.22 -32.14 16.00
C ASN A 4 -12.82 -30.71 15.60
N THR A 5 -11.52 -30.47 15.47
CA THR A 5 -10.93 -29.25 14.92
C THR A 5 -11.29 -29.11 13.45
N ARG A 6 -12.26 -28.26 13.12
CA ARG A 6 -12.47 -27.81 11.73
C ARG A 6 -11.80 -26.44 11.56
N MET A 7 -10.48 -26.48 11.33
CA MET A 7 -9.76 -25.37 10.70
C MET A 7 -10.38 -25.14 9.32
N VAL A 8 -11.20 -24.10 9.20
CA VAL A 8 -11.64 -23.61 7.90
C VAL A 8 -10.43 -22.94 7.28
N LYS A 9 -9.79 -23.65 6.33
CA LYS A 9 -8.96 -23.01 5.32
C LYS A 9 -9.90 -22.23 4.41
N PRO A 10 -9.76 -20.91 4.21
CA PRO A 10 -10.45 -20.28 3.10
C PRO A 10 -9.60 -20.54 1.86
N SER A 11 -10.06 -21.52 1.08
CA SER A 11 -9.68 -21.68 -0.32
C SER A 11 -9.91 -20.37 -1.05
N LEU A 12 -8.94 -20.04 -1.90
CA LEU A 12 -8.96 -18.96 -2.87
C LEU A 12 -10.09 -19.22 -3.90
N GLU A 13 -11.29 -18.69 -3.67
CA GLU A 13 -12.34 -18.61 -4.69
C GLU A 13 -12.68 -17.15 -4.97
N ARG A 14 -12.53 -16.74 -6.24
CA ARG A 14 -13.04 -15.45 -6.73
C ARG A 14 -14.54 -15.56 -6.95
N GLY A 15 -15.30 -14.58 -6.46
CA GLY A 15 -16.66 -14.27 -6.88
C GLY A 15 -17.06 -12.86 -6.41
N PRO A 16 -17.69 -12.01 -7.24
CA PRO A 16 -17.99 -10.61 -6.89
C PRO A 16 -19.37 -10.48 -6.22
N GLY A 17 -19.46 -9.70 -5.12
CA GLY A 17 -20.73 -9.28 -4.51
C GLY A 17 -20.58 -8.79 -3.06
N PRO A 18 -21.19 -7.68 -2.63
CA PRO A 18 -20.75 -6.88 -1.47
C PRO A 18 -21.48 -7.28 -0.18
N GLN A 19 -20.80 -7.86 0.81
CA GLN A 19 -21.28 -7.97 2.20
C GLN A 19 -20.08 -7.93 3.16
N THR A 20 -20.21 -7.15 4.23
CA THR A 20 -19.18 -6.71 5.19
C THR A 20 -18.41 -7.85 5.88
N GLU A 21 -17.46 -8.48 5.19
CA GLU A 21 -16.43 -9.36 5.76
C GLU A 21 -15.06 -8.71 5.53
N GLY A 22 -14.52 -8.08 6.58
CA GLY A 22 -13.18 -7.49 6.47
C GLY A 22 -12.10 -8.56 6.30
N TYR A 23 -11.01 -8.19 5.64
CA TYR A 23 -9.84 -9.01 5.42
C TYR A 23 -9.00 -9.12 6.70
N VAL A 24 -8.50 -10.30 7.03
CA VAL A 24 -7.48 -10.44 8.09
C VAL A 24 -6.12 -9.92 7.62
N ILE A 25 -5.23 -9.58 8.57
CA ILE A 25 -3.91 -8.99 8.24
C ILE A 25 -3.11 -9.79 7.21
N SER A 26 -3.17 -11.12 7.24
CA SER A 26 -2.47 -11.99 6.30
C SER A 26 -3.04 -11.90 4.88
N GLU A 27 -4.35 -11.70 4.77
CA GLU A 27 -5.01 -11.55 3.48
C GLU A 27 -4.81 -10.15 2.91
N ALA A 28 -4.92 -9.11 3.75
CA ALA A 28 -4.57 -7.74 3.36
C ALA A 28 -3.11 -7.66 2.88
N ALA A 29 -2.18 -8.34 3.57
CA ALA A 29 -0.78 -8.47 3.16
C ALA A 29 -0.66 -9.06 1.74
N ARG A 30 -1.32 -10.19 1.48
CA ARG A 30 -1.33 -10.84 0.17
C ARG A 30 -1.92 -9.94 -0.93
N LEU A 31 -3.04 -9.28 -0.65
CA LEU A 31 -3.76 -8.44 -1.62
C LEU A 31 -3.03 -7.14 -1.95
N CYS A 32 -2.27 -6.60 -1.01
CA CYS A 32 -1.48 -5.38 -1.19
C CYS A 32 -0.03 -5.63 -1.61
N GLY A 33 0.40 -6.89 -1.72
CA GLY A 33 1.81 -7.24 -2.02
C GLY A 33 2.77 -6.85 -0.88
N LEU A 34 2.26 -6.73 0.34
CA LEU A 34 3.02 -6.33 1.52
C LEU A 34 3.31 -7.55 2.41
N SER A 35 4.35 -7.47 3.23
CA SER A 35 4.53 -8.39 4.35
C SER A 35 3.60 -8.00 5.51
N VAL A 36 3.21 -9.00 6.32
CA VAL A 36 2.48 -8.76 7.57
C VAL A 36 3.25 -7.80 8.49
N HIS A 37 4.58 -7.85 8.47
CA HIS A 37 5.42 -6.92 9.21
C HIS A 37 5.23 -5.48 8.75
N GLN A 38 5.26 -5.21 7.43
CA GLN A 38 4.99 -3.87 6.89
C GLN A 38 3.62 -3.34 7.30
N ILE A 39 2.57 -4.17 7.23
CA ILE A 39 1.24 -3.75 7.68
C ILE A 39 1.24 -3.42 9.18
N ARG A 40 1.90 -4.23 10.02
CA ARG A 40 2.04 -3.93 11.46
C ARG A 40 2.77 -2.62 11.71
N THR A 41 3.84 -2.35 10.96
CA THR A 41 4.55 -1.06 11.02
C THR A 41 3.63 0.10 10.65
N TYR A 42 2.81 -0.05 9.61
CA TYR A 42 1.86 1.00 9.21
C TYR A 42 0.73 1.22 10.22
N LEU A 43 0.28 0.16 10.91
CA LEU A 43 -0.65 0.29 12.04
C LEU A 43 -0.02 1.05 13.21
N ASP A 44 1.23 0.73 13.56
CA ASP A 44 1.97 1.36 14.66
C ASP A 44 2.18 2.86 14.39
N MET A 45 2.55 3.19 13.15
CA MET A 45 2.67 4.56 12.67
C MET A 45 1.33 5.27 12.45
N ARG A 46 0.20 4.61 12.75
CA ARG A 46 -1.16 5.12 12.56
C ARG A 46 -1.47 5.56 11.13
N LEU A 47 -0.76 4.97 10.16
CA LEU A 47 -1.02 5.19 8.75
C LEU A 47 -2.22 4.40 8.27
N VAL A 48 -2.60 3.31 8.95
CA VAL A 48 -3.82 2.54 8.64
C VAL A 48 -4.45 2.14 9.96
N TYR A 49 -5.77 2.09 10.01
CA TYR A 49 -6.52 1.62 11.17
C TYR A 49 -7.26 0.34 10.82
N ALA A 50 -7.39 -0.58 11.78
CA ALA A 50 -8.26 -1.73 11.59
C ALA A 50 -9.71 -1.29 11.76
N CYS A 51 -10.60 -1.70 10.86
CA CYS A 51 -12.01 -1.32 10.88
C CYS A 51 -12.76 -1.99 12.03
N SER A 52 -12.36 -3.21 12.39
CA SER A 52 -13.00 -3.99 13.44
C SER A 52 -12.08 -5.08 13.96
N THR A 53 -12.49 -5.71 15.06
CA THR A 53 -11.86 -6.90 15.62
C THR A 53 -12.89 -8.01 15.74
N THR A 54 -12.53 -9.22 15.32
CA THR A 54 -13.36 -10.42 15.51
C THR A 54 -13.45 -10.80 16.99
N GLN A 55 -14.47 -11.59 17.36
CA GLN A 55 -14.57 -12.17 18.71
C GLN A 55 -13.34 -13.00 19.12
N ALA A 56 -12.63 -13.58 18.14
CA ALA A 56 -11.40 -14.33 18.36
C ALA A 56 -10.14 -13.44 18.48
N GLY A 57 -10.27 -12.11 18.41
CA GLY A 57 -9.18 -11.15 18.60
C GLY A 57 -8.40 -10.78 17.33
N PHE A 58 -8.82 -11.24 16.14
CA PHE A 58 -8.20 -10.86 14.87
C PHE A 58 -8.67 -9.49 14.41
N ARG A 59 -7.73 -8.66 13.92
CA ARG A 59 -8.02 -7.36 13.28
C ARG A 59 -8.50 -7.57 11.85
N LEU A 60 -9.56 -6.86 11.49
CA LEU A 60 -10.18 -6.84 10.18
C LEU A 60 -9.93 -5.51 9.47
N PHE A 61 -9.69 -5.58 8.17
CA PHE A 61 -9.45 -4.47 7.27
C PHE A 61 -10.53 -4.46 6.20
N ASP A 62 -11.14 -3.31 5.92
CA ASP A 62 -12.09 -3.20 4.81
C ASP A 62 -11.37 -2.79 3.51
N ASP A 63 -12.12 -2.63 2.43
CA ASP A 63 -11.58 -2.19 1.15
C ASP A 63 -10.87 -0.82 1.24
N SER A 64 -11.38 0.11 2.05
CA SER A 64 -10.76 1.42 2.28
C SER A 64 -9.35 1.28 2.86
N CYS A 65 -9.15 0.35 3.80
CA CYS A 65 -7.84 0.03 4.34
C CYS A 65 -6.91 -0.55 3.27
N LEU A 66 -7.42 -1.41 2.39
CA LEU A 66 -6.64 -2.00 1.31
C LEU A 66 -6.22 -0.95 0.29
N GLU A 67 -7.11 -0.06 -0.10
CA GLU A 67 -6.80 1.07 -1.01
C GLU A 67 -5.69 1.93 -0.43
N ARG A 68 -5.76 2.22 0.87
CA ARG A 68 -4.74 2.98 1.58
C ARG A 68 -3.40 2.27 1.68
N LEU A 69 -3.41 0.96 1.95
CA LEU A 69 -2.19 0.14 1.93
C LEU A 69 -1.56 0.09 0.53
N LYS A 70 -2.37 -0.01 -0.53
CA LYS A 70 -1.90 0.02 -1.92
C LYS A 70 -1.31 1.38 -2.28
N LEU A 71 -1.89 2.47 -1.78
CA LEU A 71 -1.35 3.82 -1.96
C LEU A 71 0.03 3.94 -1.31
N ILE A 72 0.17 3.54 -0.04
CA ILE A 72 1.45 3.55 0.70
C ILE A 72 2.49 2.70 -0.04
N CYS A 73 2.10 1.52 -0.53
CA CYS A 73 2.99 0.64 -1.29
C CYS A 73 3.47 1.32 -2.59
N SER A 74 2.54 1.86 -3.38
CA SER A 74 2.83 2.53 -4.65
C SER A 74 3.77 3.73 -4.46
N CYS A 75 3.56 4.53 -3.40
CA CYS A 75 4.45 5.65 -3.09
C CYS A 75 5.87 5.17 -2.72
N ARG A 76 5.98 4.07 -1.95
CA ARG A 76 7.29 3.49 -1.63
C ARG A 76 8.00 2.92 -2.86
N GLU A 77 7.27 2.28 -3.78
CA GLU A 77 7.83 1.78 -5.04
C GLU A 77 8.27 2.92 -5.96
N ALA A 78 7.54 4.04 -5.97
CA ALA A 78 7.98 5.28 -6.59
C ALA A 78 9.19 5.92 -5.87
N GLY A 79 9.61 5.35 -4.74
CA GLY A 79 10.77 5.73 -3.93
C GLY A 79 10.57 7.00 -3.12
N LEU A 80 9.33 7.31 -2.75
CA LEU A 80 9.06 8.33 -1.74
C LEU A 80 9.47 7.82 -0.37
N GLY A 81 9.99 8.73 0.45
CA GLY A 81 10.33 8.44 1.84
C GLY A 81 9.07 8.16 2.66
N LEU A 82 9.21 7.30 3.67
CA LEU A 82 8.16 7.07 4.65
C LEU A 82 7.62 8.37 5.33
N PRO A 83 8.44 9.38 5.69
CA PRO A 83 7.90 10.63 6.24
C PRO A 83 7.00 11.40 5.25
N GLU A 84 7.39 11.48 3.97
CA GLU A 84 6.58 12.15 2.93
C GLU A 84 5.23 11.45 2.74
N ILE A 85 5.23 10.12 2.78
CA ILE A 85 4.02 9.31 2.70
C ILE A 85 3.13 9.55 3.93
N THR A 86 3.71 9.62 5.12
CA THR A 86 2.97 9.92 6.34
C THR A 86 2.29 11.29 6.26
N GLU A 87 2.99 12.32 5.83
CA GLU A 87 2.42 13.66 5.65
C GLU A 87 1.27 13.67 4.62
N PHE A 88 1.44 12.93 3.51
CA PHE A 88 0.39 12.79 2.50
C PHE A 88 -0.87 12.16 3.08
N ILE A 89 -0.67 11.07 3.80
CA ILE A 89 -1.74 10.28 4.39
C ILE A 89 -2.49 11.08 5.47
N GLN A 90 -1.76 11.85 6.29
CA GLN A 90 -2.36 12.74 7.29
C GLN A 90 -3.10 13.92 6.66
N ALA A 91 -2.61 14.46 5.55
CA ALA A 91 -3.30 15.50 4.80
C ALA A 91 -4.67 15.00 4.30
N LEU A 92 -4.70 13.77 3.75
CA LEU A 92 -5.93 13.12 3.29
C LEU A 92 -6.92 12.91 4.44
N ASP A 93 -6.45 12.46 5.60
CA ASP A 93 -7.31 12.27 6.79
C ASP A 93 -7.87 13.58 7.36
N SER A 94 -7.08 14.66 7.26
CA SER A 94 -7.46 15.97 7.81
C SER A 94 -8.54 16.66 6.97
N GLY A 95 -8.77 16.19 5.73
CA GLY A 95 -9.68 16.84 4.78
C GLY A 95 -9.19 18.21 4.31
N ASP A 96 -7.94 18.58 4.60
CA ASP A 96 -7.36 19.85 4.17
C ASP A 96 -6.97 19.73 2.69
N GLU A 97 -7.86 20.20 1.82
CA GLU A 97 -7.61 20.17 0.39
C GLU A 97 -6.35 20.94 -0.04
N ARG A 98 -5.95 21.98 0.69
CA ARG A 98 -4.73 22.75 0.35
C ARG A 98 -3.50 21.91 0.64
N GLN A 99 -3.48 21.24 1.79
CA GLN A 99 -2.39 20.34 2.16
C GLN A 99 -2.35 19.13 1.22
N CYS A 100 -3.50 18.51 0.91
CA CYS A 100 -3.61 17.44 -0.08
C CYS A 100 -3.03 17.85 -1.44
N ARG A 101 -3.44 19.01 -1.99
CA ARG A 101 -2.92 19.52 -3.26
C ARG A 101 -1.43 19.89 -3.21
N ALA A 102 -0.91 20.30 -2.06
CA ALA A 102 0.50 20.60 -1.90
C ALA A 102 1.32 19.32 -1.93
N VAL A 103 0.92 18.31 -1.17
CA VAL A 103 1.61 17.02 -1.13
C VAL A 103 1.46 16.28 -2.46
N GLU A 104 0.28 16.26 -3.08
CA GLU A 104 0.08 15.70 -4.42
C GLU A 104 1.06 16.30 -5.44
N ARG A 105 1.21 17.63 -5.45
CA ARG A 105 2.17 18.31 -6.32
C ARG A 105 3.62 17.89 -6.04
N GLN A 106 3.98 17.72 -4.78
CA GLN A 106 5.31 17.25 -4.38
C GLN A 106 5.58 15.81 -4.86
N ILE A 107 4.59 14.92 -4.74
CA ILE A 107 4.66 13.54 -5.24
C ILE A 107 4.82 13.54 -6.76
N GLN A 108 3.96 14.28 -7.47
CA GLN A 108 4.02 14.40 -8.94
C GLN A 108 5.35 14.97 -9.41
N HIS A 109 5.88 15.99 -8.72
CA HIS A 109 7.19 16.56 -9.02
C HIS A 109 8.30 15.51 -8.86
N THR A 110 8.32 14.79 -7.75
CA THR A 110 9.30 13.74 -7.46
C THR A 110 9.27 12.63 -8.51
N ILE A 111 8.08 12.19 -8.91
CA ILE A 111 7.89 11.22 -9.99
C ILE A 111 8.45 11.78 -11.31
N GLY A 112 8.15 13.04 -11.64
CA GLY A 112 8.67 13.70 -12.83
C GLY A 112 10.20 13.75 -12.89
N VAL A 113 10.84 14.13 -11.78
CA VAL A 113 12.31 14.17 -11.65
C VAL A 113 12.92 12.78 -11.85
N LYS A 114 12.34 11.75 -11.23
CA LYS A 114 12.83 10.35 -11.36
C LYS A 114 12.67 9.82 -12.78
N ARG A 115 11.53 10.06 -13.42
CA ARG A 115 11.31 9.67 -14.83
C ARG A 115 12.30 10.36 -15.75
N ALA A 116 12.57 11.65 -15.54
CA ALA A 116 13.57 12.38 -16.32
C ALA A 116 14.99 11.79 -16.12
N ALA A 117 15.35 11.42 -14.89
CA ALA A 117 16.62 10.76 -14.59
C ALA A 117 16.75 9.40 -15.27
N LEU A 118 15.72 8.54 -15.17
CA LEU A 118 15.69 7.25 -15.84
C LEU A 118 15.81 7.39 -17.37
N ASN A 119 15.08 8.34 -17.97
CA ASN A 119 15.18 8.61 -19.39
C ASN A 119 16.59 9.05 -19.80
N ARG A 120 17.26 9.91 -19.00
CA ARG A 120 18.66 10.28 -19.25
C ARG A 120 19.58 9.07 -19.20
N CYS A 121 19.44 8.20 -18.20
CA CYS A 121 20.23 6.97 -18.11
C CYS A 121 20.04 6.08 -19.35
N THR A 122 18.79 5.84 -19.77
CA THR A 122 18.47 5.05 -20.97
C THR A 122 19.10 5.65 -22.24
N GLN A 123 19.08 6.98 -22.39
CA GLN A 123 19.70 7.65 -23.53
C GLN A 123 21.23 7.47 -23.55
N VAL A 124 21.88 7.61 -22.40
CA VAL A 124 23.34 7.42 -22.28
C VAL A 124 23.72 5.98 -22.59
N LEU A 125 23.00 5.00 -22.03
CA LEU A 125 23.22 3.57 -22.30
C LEU A 125 23.04 3.23 -23.79
N THR A 126 22.00 3.78 -24.43
CA THR A 126 21.76 3.55 -25.87
C THR A 126 22.86 4.15 -26.75
N LYS A 127 23.39 5.33 -26.38
CA LYS A 127 24.50 5.97 -27.10
C LYS A 127 25.80 5.18 -26.92
N ALA A 128 26.11 4.76 -25.70
CA ALA A 128 27.30 3.97 -25.40
C ALA A 128 27.28 2.61 -26.13
N ALA A 129 26.13 1.95 -26.21
CA ALA A 129 25.96 0.68 -26.93
C ALA A 129 26.13 0.80 -28.46
N ARG A 130 25.99 2.00 -29.04
CA ARG A 130 26.15 2.24 -30.49
C ARG A 130 27.52 2.80 -30.89
N GLY A 131 28.37 3.16 -29.92
CA GLY A 131 29.68 3.75 -30.15
C GLY A 131 30.85 2.78 -29.98
N HIS A 132 30.59 1.47 -29.97
CA HIS A 132 31.60 0.41 -29.87
C HIS A 132 31.73 -0.35 -31.20
N ASP A 133 31.84 0.39 -32.30
CA ASP A 133 32.26 -0.07 -33.63
C ASP A 133 33.45 0.78 -34.09
#